data_AF-A0A353DM22-F1
#
_entry.id   AF-A0A353DM22-F1
#
_cell.length_a   1.000
_cell.length_b   1.000
_cell.length_c   1.000
_cell.angle_alpha   90.00
_cell.angle_beta   90.00
_cell.angle_gamma   90.00
#
_symmetry.space_group_name_H-M   'P 1'
#
loop_
_entity.id
_entity.type
_entity.pdbx_description
1 polymer ?
#
loop_
_entity_poly.entity_id
_entity_poly.type
_entity_poly.pdbx_seq_one_letter_code
_entity_poly.pdbx_strand_id
1 'polypeptide(L)'
;GESGTGHSGRFYTYYKCHGAKKHTCKAKAIKKDVLETVILSVLLRILSDDETGKYIADCIYSEQKKEAPEITSMKKRRNEVEKKIGNFVKAIGMG
;
A
#
# COMPACT_ATOMS: atom_id res chain seq x y z
N GLY A 1 -16.33 -17.54 -0.57
CA GLY A 1 -16.07 -18.80 0.16
C GLY A 1 -17.38 -19.48 0.46
N GLU A 2 -17.35 -20.77 0.78
CA GLU A 2 -18.50 -21.52 1.31
C GLU A 2 -18.13 -22.00 2.71
N SER A 3 -19.10 -21.96 3.62
CA SER A 3 -18.96 -22.45 4.99
C SER A 3 -20.07 -23.44 5.31
N GLY A 4 -19.77 -24.44 6.14
CA GLY A 4 -20.74 -25.44 6.55
C GLY A 4 -20.35 -26.09 7.86
N THR A 5 -21.34 -26.46 8.66
CA THR A 5 -21.14 -27.18 9.92
C THR A 5 -21.38 -28.67 9.67
N GLY A 6 -20.37 -29.49 9.93
CA GLY A 6 -20.50 -30.94 9.79
C GLY A 6 -21.37 -31.55 10.89
N HIS A 7 -21.72 -32.82 10.74
CA HIS A 7 -22.57 -33.56 11.69
C HIS A 7 -22.01 -33.59 13.12
N SER A 8 -20.68 -33.49 13.28
CA SER A 8 -20.01 -33.39 14.59
C SER A 8 -20.00 -31.99 15.20
N GLY A 9 -20.71 -31.01 14.61
CA GLY A 9 -20.69 -29.61 15.04
C GLY A 9 -19.45 -28.82 14.60
N ARG A 10 -18.49 -29.46 13.93
CA ARG A 10 -17.26 -28.80 13.47
C ARG A 10 -17.55 -27.91 12.26
N PHE A 11 -17.09 -26.66 12.33
CA PHE A 11 -17.22 -25.68 11.25
C PHE A 11 -16.11 -25.86 10.22
N TYR A 12 -16.47 -25.93 8.95
CA TYR A 12 -15.54 -26.04 7.83
C TYR A 12 -15.72 -24.87 6.86
N THR A 13 -14.60 -24.36 6.34
CA THR A 13 -14.59 -23.26 5.38
C THR A 13 -13.75 -23.60 4.17
N TYR A 14 -14.25 -23.17 2.99
CA TYR A 14 -13.66 -23.49 1.71
C TYR A 14 -13.65 -22.28 0.78
N TYR A 15 -12.61 -22.19 -0.05
CA TYR A 15 -12.59 -21.35 -1.23
C TYR A 15 -13.10 -22.14 -2.43
N LYS A 16 -13.94 -21.51 -3.23
CA LYS A 16 -14.57 -22.11 -4.40
C LYS A 16 -14.66 -21.08 -5.51
N CYS A 17 -14.48 -21.55 -6.73
CA CYS A 17 -14.66 -20.75 -7.92
C CYS A 17 -16.09 -20.21 -8.02
N HIS A 18 -16.24 -18.94 -8.37
CA HIS A 18 -17.55 -18.29 -8.51
C HIS A 18 -18.46 -19.03 -9.52
N GLY A 19 -17.90 -19.52 -10.62
CA GLY A 19 -18.63 -20.26 -11.67
C GLY A 19 -19.04 -21.70 -11.30
N ALA A 20 -18.61 -22.22 -10.15
CA ALA A 20 -18.86 -23.62 -9.78
C ALA A 20 -20.35 -23.92 -9.54
N LYS A 21 -21.14 -22.94 -9.05
CA LYS A 21 -22.60 -23.11 -8.89
C LYS A 21 -23.34 -23.17 -10.23
N LYS A 22 -22.82 -22.48 -11.26
CA LYS A 22 -23.38 -22.47 -12.62
C LYS A 22 -22.78 -23.57 -13.51
N HIS A 23 -21.99 -24.48 -12.93
CA HIS A 23 -21.24 -25.53 -13.64
C HIS A 23 -20.31 -25.03 -14.78
N THR A 24 -19.99 -23.74 -14.81
CA THR A 24 -19.07 -23.15 -15.81
C THR A 24 -17.61 -23.22 -15.38
N CYS A 25 -17.34 -23.64 -14.14
CA CYS A 25 -16.00 -23.78 -13.59
C CYS A 25 -15.85 -25.15 -12.94
N LYS A 26 -14.86 -25.93 -13.39
CA LYS A 26 -14.57 -27.30 -12.91
C LYS A 26 -13.56 -27.33 -11.76
N ALA A 27 -13.08 -26.17 -11.30
CA ALA A 27 -12.10 -26.08 -10.23
C ALA A 27 -12.67 -26.64 -8.92
N LYS A 28 -11.91 -27.52 -8.27
CA LYS A 28 -12.29 -28.12 -6.98
C LYS A 28 -12.26 -27.07 -5.87
N ALA A 29 -13.19 -27.17 -4.93
CA ALA A 29 -13.14 -26.36 -3.72
C ALA A 29 -11.91 -26.75 -2.87
N ILE A 30 -11.20 -25.75 -2.35
CA ILE A 30 -9.99 -25.92 -1.55
C ILE A 30 -10.31 -25.50 -0.13
N LYS A 31 -9.86 -26.26 0.88
CA LYS A 31 -10.04 -25.87 2.28
C LYS A 31 -9.30 -24.57 2.56
N LYS A 32 -9.94 -23.71 3.35
CA LYS A 32 -9.42 -22.37 3.68
C LYS A 32 -8.04 -22.44 4.33
N ASP A 33 -7.92 -23.26 5.36
CA ASP A 33 -6.69 -23.49 6.13
C ASP A 33 -5.51 -23.91 5.25
N VAL A 34 -5.71 -24.86 4.35
CA VAL A 34 -4.67 -25.34 3.42
C VAL A 34 -4.21 -24.21 2.50
N LEU A 35 -5.15 -23.51 1.87
CA LEU A 35 -4.80 -22.45 0.93
C LEU A 35 -4.10 -21.27 1.63
N GLU A 36 -4.62 -20.83 2.77
CA GLU A 36 -4.03 -19.73 3.53
C GLU A 36 -2.64 -20.09 4.05
N THR A 37 -2.42 -21.32 4.51
CA THR A 37 -1.08 -21.77 4.95
C THR A 37 -0.07 -21.72 3.81
N VAL A 38 -0.45 -22.13 2.60
CA VAL A 38 0.42 -22.05 1.42
C VAL A 38 0.68 -20.60 1.01
N ILE A 39 -0.35 -19.75 1.04
CA ILE A 39 -0.18 -18.33 0.72
C ILE A 39 0.77 -17.67 1.73
N LEU A 40 0.60 -17.94 3.03
CA LEU A 40 1.45 -17.40 4.07
C LEU A 40 2.90 -17.87 3.92
N SER A 41 3.13 -19.14 3.58
CA SER A 41 4.51 -19.63 3.38
C SER A 41 5.18 -19.00 2.17
N VAL A 42 4.44 -18.80 1.08
CA VAL A 42 4.94 -18.09 -0.12
C VAL A 42 5.21 -16.62 0.20
N LEU A 43 4.30 -15.95 0.91
CA LEU A 43 4.48 -14.56 1.33
C LEU A 43 5.70 -14.40 2.22
N LEU A 44 5.87 -15.26 3.23
CA LEU A 44 7.04 -15.24 4.09
C LEU A 44 8.32 -15.46 3.29
N ARG A 45 8.30 -16.35 2.28
CA ARG A 45 9.45 -16.56 1.42
C ARG A 45 9.80 -15.33 0.59
N ILE A 46 8.80 -14.64 0.03
CA ILE A 46 8.99 -13.40 -0.74
C ILE A 46 9.50 -12.29 0.17
N LEU A 47 8.97 -12.15 1.38
CA LEU A 47 9.41 -11.12 2.32
C LEU A 47 10.78 -11.40 2.94
N SER A 48 11.19 -12.68 3.02
CA SER A 48 12.52 -13.08 3.49
C SER A 48 13.58 -13.00 2.40
N ASP A 49 13.19 -12.67 1.18
CA ASP A 49 14.13 -12.46 0.07
C ASP A 49 14.78 -11.07 0.21
N ASP A 50 16.12 -11.07 0.23
CA ASP A 50 16.91 -9.86 0.49
C ASP A 50 16.71 -8.78 -0.59
N GLU A 51 16.47 -9.17 -1.85
CA GLU A 51 16.17 -8.22 -2.92
C GLU A 51 14.83 -7.51 -2.67
N THR A 52 13.82 -8.27 -2.25
CA THR A 52 12.51 -7.72 -1.88
C THR A 52 12.62 -6.75 -0.71
N GLY A 53 13.37 -7.12 0.33
CA GLY A 53 13.64 -6.24 1.48
C GLY A 53 14.34 -4.94 1.07
N LYS A 54 15.36 -5.04 0.20
CA LYS A 54 16.09 -3.88 -0.31
C LYS A 54 15.21 -2.98 -1.17
N TYR A 55 14.39 -3.55 -2.06
CA TYR A 55 13.45 -2.80 -2.87
C TYR A 55 12.45 -2.01 -2.01
N ILE A 56 11.89 -2.63 -0.97
CA ILE A 56 10.97 -1.96 -0.04
C ILE A 56 11.69 -0.81 0.70
N ALA A 57 12.91 -1.05 1.18
CA ALA A 57 13.70 -0.01 1.82
C ALA A 57 13.98 1.17 0.88
N ASP A 58 14.37 0.89 -0.37
CA ASP A 58 14.62 1.91 -1.39
C ASP A 58 13.35 2.71 -1.70
N CYS A 59 12.19 2.06 -1.79
CA CYS A 59 10.90 2.76 -1.91
C CYS A 59 10.67 3.71 -0.73
N ILE A 60 10.84 3.25 0.51
CA ILE A 60 10.65 4.08 1.71
C ILE A 60 11.60 5.28 1.70
N TYR A 61 12.89 5.05 1.43
CA TYR A 61 13.87 6.14 1.38
C TYR A 61 13.59 7.11 0.22
N SER A 62 13.11 6.63 -0.93
CA SER A 62 12.74 7.50 -2.06
C SER A 62 11.56 8.41 -1.72
N GLU A 63 10.60 7.92 -0.94
CA GLU A 63 9.49 8.74 -0.44
C GLU A 63 9.95 9.73 0.63
N GLN A 64 10.86 9.34 1.54
CA GLN A 64 11.44 10.23 2.54
C GLN A 64 12.36 11.32 1.94
N LYS A 65 12.95 11.07 0.76
CA LYS A 65 13.71 12.08 0.00
C LYS A 65 12.81 13.18 -0.57
N LYS A 66 11.50 12.97 -0.62
CA LYS A 66 10.57 14.04 -1.01
C LYS A 66 10.51 15.04 0.13
N GLU A 67 10.73 16.30 -0.21
CA GLU A 67 10.74 17.39 0.76
C GLU A 67 9.39 17.44 1.50
N ALA A 68 9.43 17.49 2.83
CA ALA A 68 8.22 17.48 3.64
C ALA A 68 7.26 18.60 3.19
N PRO A 69 5.94 18.34 3.13
CA PRO A 69 4.96 19.35 2.71
C PRO A 69 5.07 20.66 3.50
N GLU A 70 5.41 20.57 4.78
CA GLU A 70 5.63 21.70 5.68
C GLU A 70 6.84 22.54 5.25
N ILE A 71 7.96 21.90 4.89
CA ILE A 71 9.17 22.58 4.42
C ILE A 71 8.89 23.29 3.09
N THR A 72 8.17 22.62 2.19
CA THR A 72 7.73 23.20 0.90
C THR A 72 6.85 24.43 1.13
N SER A 73 5.90 24.35 2.06
CA SER A 73 5.03 25.47 2.45
C SER A 73 5.82 26.65 3.04
N MET A 74 6.79 26.37 3.92
CA MET A 74 7.63 27.40 4.53
C MET A 74 8.51 28.12 3.51
N LYS A 75 9.12 27.38 2.54
CA LYS A 75 9.86 27.99 1.42
C LYS A 75 8.97 28.89 0.57
N LYS A 76 7.73 28.46 0.29
CA LYS A 76 6.77 29.28 -0.46
C LYS A 76 6.47 30.59 0.27
N ARG A 77 6.17 30.52 1.57
CA ARG A 77 5.93 31.71 2.41
C ARG A 77 7.13 32.64 2.43
N ARG A 78 8.34 32.09 2.54
CA ARG A 78 9.58 32.86 2.48
C ARG A 78 9.73 33.62 1.16
N ASN A 79 9.54 32.95 0.02
CA ASN A 79 9.62 33.58 -1.30
C ASN A 79 8.57 34.68 -1.49
N GLU A 80 7.36 34.49 -0.96
CA GLU A 80 6.30 35.52 -0.99
C GLU A 80 6.70 36.76 -0.19
N VAL A 81 7.31 36.58 0.99
CA VAL A 81 7.82 37.68 1.81
C VAL A 81 8.98 38.40 1.14
N GLU A 82 9.94 37.67 0.58
CA GLU A 82 11.08 38.25 -0.17
C GLU A 82 10.60 39.08 -1.37
N LYS A 83 9.59 38.61 -2.12
CA LYS A 83 8.97 39.40 -3.19
C LYS A 83 8.34 40.69 -2.68
N LYS A 84 7.60 40.63 -1.57
CA LYS A 84 6.99 41.83 -0.97
C LYS A 84 8.06 42.84 -0.54
N ILE A 85 9.13 42.38 0.11
CA ILE A 85 10.28 43.22 0.48
C ILE A 85 10.89 43.87 -0.76
N GLY A 86 11.14 43.11 -1.82
CA GLY A 86 11.67 43.65 -3.08
C GLY A 86 10.78 44.71 -3.72
N ASN A 87 9.46 44.54 -3.65
CA ASN A 87 8.51 45.54 -4.14
C ASN A 87 8.53 46.82 -3.29
N PHE A 88 8.62 46.68 -1.96
CA PHE A 88 8.75 47.84 -1.07
C PHE A 88 10.05 48.62 -1.32
N VAL A 89 11.19 47.93 -1.45
CA VAL A 89 12.48 48.56 -1.75
C VAL A 89 12.42 49.33 -3.08
N LYS A 90 11.82 48.74 -4.12
CA LYS A 90 11.61 49.42 -5.41
C LYS A 90 10.74 50.67 -5.27
N ALA A 91 9.66 50.59 -4.50
CA ALA A 91 8.76 51.73 -4.30
C ALA A 91 9.44 52.91 -3.60
N ILE A 92 10.30 52.62 -2.61
CA ILE A 92 11.05 53.65 -1.87
C ILE A 92 12.12 54.30 -2.77
N GLY A 93 12.80 53.53 -3.61
CA GLY A 93 13.85 54.06 -4.50
C GLY A 93 13.34 54.86 -5.71
N MET A 94 12.04 54.89 -5.96
CA MET A 94 11.41 55.67 -7.05
C MET A 94 10.76 56.97 -6.57
N GLY A 95 10.81 57.27 -5.26
CA GLY A 95 10.40 58.55 -4.66
C GLY A 95 11.60 59.44 -4.37
#